data_AF-A0AAJ0CF84-F1
#
_entry.id   AF-A0AAJ0CF84-F1
#
_cell.length_a   1.000
_cell.length_b   1.000
_cell.length_c   1.000
_cell.angle_alpha   90.00
_cell.angle_beta   90.00
_cell.angle_gamma   90.00
#
_symmetry.space_group_name_H-M   'P 1'
#
loop_
_entity.id
_entity.type
_entity.pdbx_description
1 polymer ?
#
loop_
_entity_poly.entity_id
_entity_poly.type
_entity_poly.pdbx_seq_one_letter_code
_entity_poly.pdbx_strand_id
1 'polypeptide(L)'
;MYTPNAEGQPETTNLYANQRRLLNATDSTVSSRSFSLDVALVANLALEDKLEKEASTESNDACLKRMLSIKSVVSTSSSFAARQQQATGTSAMFREIGTGSIGKVFEHPRTVFVYKLPLANDASKLWNNYKMHQRVKISFESLPYVDGQVEIPECFWYATSNSTAFWDDHINLFAFSPQFPKQRREVLCMERIFPLPRPVRYSLIEKYCPPQGRSMAKTNEANKDCLVRPYLGRVKYGSGSNFFSLRNFKLHANQMQDLDLDMPELINAMAHAMAVLHWHTRIDGNDVEFVLGSSPMQEQQVRGRMDLHTLNSYTGPTSNYEKITHSRADFAKRLTSLWMIDFDDCSDISMNQDGVEKAVKAFVDTNHYCPRPNSGNNFIQQAWYEFGKRYLDWSAKILEKTNFSNLKDYPLKFLVGVHEKTRKQEPAAGPSQGGRGKRR
;
A
#
# COMPACT_ATOMS: atom_id res chain seq x y z
N MET A 1 -39.62 43.45 64.94
CA MET A 1 -40.93 43.05 64.37
C MET A 1 -41.00 43.55 62.95
N TYR A 2 -41.70 42.80 62.09
CA TYR A 2 -41.98 43.01 60.65
C TYR A 2 -41.05 42.33 59.64
N THR A 3 -41.49 41.13 59.23
CA THR A 3 -41.48 40.61 57.85
C THR A 3 -42.28 41.54 56.91
N PRO A 4 -42.01 41.50 55.59
CA PRO A 4 -42.87 40.66 54.73
C PRO A 4 -42.14 39.85 53.64
N ASN A 5 -42.78 38.71 53.32
CA ASN A 5 -42.52 37.76 52.24
C ASN A 5 -42.91 38.32 50.86
N ALA A 6 -42.31 37.75 49.79
CA ALA A 6 -43.05 37.31 48.59
C ALA A 6 -42.26 36.20 47.85
N GLU A 7 -43.01 35.26 47.28
CA GLU A 7 -42.66 33.90 46.85
C GLU A 7 -42.11 33.79 45.42
N GLY A 8 -41.45 32.65 45.10
CA GLY A 8 -41.63 31.98 43.80
C GLY A 8 -40.40 31.55 42.94
N GLN A 9 -39.81 30.37 43.26
CA GLN A 9 -39.22 29.29 42.39
C GLN A 9 -38.25 29.57 41.19
N PRO A 10 -37.49 28.57 40.66
CA PRO A 10 -36.71 27.49 41.30
C PRO A 10 -35.23 27.43 40.82
N GLU A 11 -34.43 26.60 41.49
CA GLU A 11 -33.01 26.34 41.24
C GLU A 11 -32.70 25.71 39.86
N THR A 12 -31.66 26.23 39.18
CA THR A 12 -30.92 25.48 38.17
C THR A 12 -29.41 25.70 38.27
N THR A 13 -28.71 24.57 38.41
CA THR A 13 -27.39 24.25 37.83
C THR A 13 -26.13 24.95 38.36
N ASN A 14 -25.45 24.22 39.25
CA ASN A 14 -24.01 24.36 39.51
C ASN A 14 -23.27 23.27 38.71
N LEU A 15 -22.93 23.55 37.44
CA LEU A 15 -22.24 22.61 36.53
C LEU A 15 -21.05 23.22 35.77
N TYR A 16 -20.58 24.41 36.15
CA TYR A 16 -19.54 25.13 35.40
C TYR A 16 -18.17 25.23 36.10
N ALA A 17 -17.98 24.61 37.27
CA ALA A 17 -16.72 24.72 38.01
C ALA A 17 -15.69 23.60 37.70
N ASN A 18 -16.09 22.47 37.12
CA ASN A 18 -15.17 21.33 36.87
C ASN A 18 -14.59 21.24 35.45
N GLN A 19 -14.89 22.21 34.57
CA GLN A 19 -14.47 22.14 33.16
C GLN A 19 -13.16 22.87 32.83
N ARG A 20 -12.46 23.43 33.83
CA ARG A 20 -11.24 24.24 33.62
C ARG A 20 -9.91 23.56 33.91
N ARG A 21 -9.87 22.25 34.19
CA ARG A 21 -8.62 21.49 34.38
C ARG A 21 -8.29 20.45 33.31
N LEU A 22 -9.00 20.45 32.18
CA LEU A 22 -8.79 19.51 31.07
C LEU A 22 -8.32 20.16 29.76
N LEU A 23 -7.71 21.37 29.82
CA LEU A 23 -7.25 22.09 28.62
C LEU A 23 -5.74 22.36 28.57
N ASN A 24 -4.93 21.60 29.32
CA ASN A 24 -3.48 21.61 29.16
C ASN A 24 -2.95 20.19 28.95
N ALA A 25 -3.33 19.58 27.82
CA ALA A 25 -2.56 18.52 27.19
C ALA A 25 -2.69 18.70 25.68
N THR A 26 -1.55 18.86 25.02
CA THR A 26 -1.40 19.09 23.58
C THR A 26 -1.96 17.92 22.77
N ASP A 27 -3.09 18.14 22.08
CA ASP A 27 -3.72 17.12 21.21
C ASP A 27 -4.46 17.74 20.00
N SER A 28 -3.86 18.72 19.34
CA SER A 28 -4.51 19.50 18.26
C SER A 28 -4.35 18.94 16.84
N THR A 29 -3.55 17.88 16.63
CA THR A 29 -3.28 17.35 15.29
C THR A 29 -4.07 16.10 14.93
N VAL A 30 -4.56 15.33 15.91
CA VAL A 30 -5.31 14.09 15.68
C VAL A 30 -6.80 14.39 15.46
N SER A 31 -7.37 15.31 16.26
CA SER A 31 -8.80 15.69 16.22
C SER A 31 -9.22 16.41 14.91
N SER A 32 -8.32 17.22 14.34
CA SER A 32 -8.57 17.95 13.09
C SER A 32 -8.62 17.03 11.86
N ARG A 33 -7.89 15.90 11.87
CA ARG A 33 -7.88 14.91 10.79
C ARG A 33 -9.18 14.09 10.73
N SER A 34 -9.74 13.71 11.87
CA SER A 34 -11.02 12.99 11.95
C SER A 34 -12.19 13.78 11.39
N PHE A 35 -12.29 15.07 11.71
CA PHE A 35 -13.37 15.93 11.22
C PHE A 35 -13.32 16.14 9.70
N SER A 36 -12.11 16.21 9.13
CA SER A 36 -11.90 16.32 7.69
C SER A 36 -12.33 15.06 6.92
N LEU A 37 -12.17 13.88 7.54
CA LEU A 37 -12.52 12.61 6.92
C LEU A 37 -14.04 12.43 6.78
N ASP A 38 -14.85 12.85 7.76
CA ASP A 38 -16.31 12.75 7.70
C ASP A 38 -16.90 13.58 6.55
N VAL A 39 -16.36 14.78 6.32
CA VAL A 39 -16.73 15.64 5.19
C VAL A 39 -16.32 15.02 3.85
N ALA A 40 -15.10 14.45 3.77
CA ALA A 40 -14.64 13.73 2.58
C ALA A 40 -15.50 12.49 2.29
N LEU A 41 -16.00 11.81 3.34
CA LEU A 41 -16.84 10.62 3.22
C LEU A 41 -18.20 10.92 2.57
N VAL A 42 -18.84 12.02 2.94
CA VAL A 42 -20.13 12.47 2.39
C VAL A 42 -19.97 12.92 0.93
N ALA A 43 -18.89 13.60 0.59
CA ALA A 43 -18.58 14.00 -0.79
C ALA A 43 -18.32 12.79 -1.70
N ASN A 44 -17.74 11.70 -1.15
CA ASN A 44 -17.53 10.46 -1.89
C ASN A 44 -18.86 9.83 -2.36
N LEU A 45 -19.95 9.92 -1.58
CA LEU A 45 -21.26 9.31 -1.87
C LEU A 45 -21.97 9.86 -3.13
N ALA A 46 -21.84 11.16 -3.43
CA ALA A 46 -22.52 11.76 -4.58
C ALA A 46 -21.89 11.41 -5.94
N LEU A 47 -20.60 11.06 -5.94
CA LEU A 47 -19.87 10.68 -7.15
C LEU A 47 -19.93 9.17 -7.43
N GLU A 48 -20.47 8.40 -6.47
CA GLU A 48 -20.80 6.96 -6.54
C GLU A 48 -21.77 6.65 -7.68
N ASP A 49 -22.87 7.39 -7.74
CA ASP A 49 -23.97 7.14 -8.69
C ASP A 49 -23.58 7.47 -10.14
N LYS A 50 -22.65 8.41 -10.33
CA LYS A 50 -22.21 8.82 -11.66
C LYS A 50 -21.31 7.76 -12.31
N LEU A 51 -20.42 7.16 -11.53
CA LEU A 51 -19.44 6.19 -12.04
C LEU A 51 -19.95 4.76 -12.09
N GLU A 52 -20.93 4.38 -11.26
CA GLU A 52 -21.66 3.13 -11.49
C GLU A 52 -22.45 3.19 -12.81
N LYS A 53 -22.96 4.37 -13.19
CA LYS A 53 -23.56 4.59 -14.52
C LYS A 53 -22.53 4.53 -15.65
N GLU A 54 -21.38 5.20 -15.53
CA GLU A 54 -20.32 5.14 -16.55
C GLU A 54 -19.71 3.72 -16.66
N ALA A 55 -19.52 3.02 -15.54
CA ALA A 55 -19.03 1.65 -15.53
C ALA A 55 -20.05 0.64 -16.10
N SER A 56 -21.35 0.95 -16.00
CA SER A 56 -22.40 0.09 -16.56
C SER A 56 -22.46 0.10 -18.09
N THR A 57 -21.85 1.09 -18.74
CA THR A 57 -21.83 1.24 -20.20
C THR A 57 -20.51 0.80 -20.85
N GLU A 58 -19.45 0.56 -20.07
CA GLU A 58 -18.16 0.06 -20.54
C GLU A 58 -18.01 -1.46 -20.33
N SER A 59 -17.14 -2.12 -21.11
CA SER A 59 -16.82 -3.53 -20.88
C SER A 59 -15.99 -3.70 -19.60
N ASN A 60 -16.04 -4.89 -18.97
CA ASN A 60 -15.21 -5.19 -17.80
C ASN A 60 -13.72 -4.96 -18.06
N ASP A 61 -13.25 -5.22 -19.29
CA ASP A 61 -11.86 -5.04 -19.68
C ASP A 61 -11.49 -3.56 -19.77
N ALA A 62 -12.34 -2.74 -20.39
CA ALA A 62 -12.15 -1.29 -20.45
C ALA A 62 -12.16 -0.66 -19.06
N CYS A 63 -13.09 -1.10 -18.20
CA CYS A 63 -13.19 -0.71 -16.80
C CYS A 63 -11.88 -1.02 -16.04
N LEU A 64 -11.40 -2.26 -16.13
CA LEU A 64 -10.18 -2.69 -15.45
C LEU A 64 -8.95 -1.97 -15.99
N LYS A 65 -8.81 -1.84 -17.32
CA LYS A 65 -7.71 -1.10 -17.95
C LYS A 65 -7.63 0.33 -17.43
N ARG A 66 -8.77 1.02 -17.45
CA ARG A 66 -8.87 2.42 -17.03
C ARG A 66 -8.60 2.57 -15.53
N MET A 67 -9.19 1.74 -14.67
CA MET A 67 -9.21 1.95 -13.22
C MET A 67 -8.02 1.31 -12.48
N LEU A 68 -7.31 0.36 -13.10
CA LEU A 68 -6.06 -0.22 -12.56
C LEU A 68 -4.79 0.50 -13.03
N SER A 69 -4.89 1.42 -14.00
CA SER A 69 -3.77 2.29 -14.36
C SER A 69 -3.36 3.13 -13.14
N ILE A 70 -2.06 3.16 -12.84
CA ILE A 70 -1.54 4.11 -11.87
C ILE A 70 -1.80 5.52 -12.43
N LYS A 71 -2.16 6.48 -11.59
CA LYS A 71 -2.66 7.82 -11.98
C LYS A 71 -4.10 7.88 -12.52
N SER A 72 -4.80 6.75 -12.61
CA SER A 72 -6.24 6.82 -12.87
C SER A 72 -6.93 7.49 -11.70
N VAL A 73 -7.54 8.64 -11.99
CA VAL A 73 -8.50 9.29 -11.10
C VAL A 73 -9.76 8.46 -11.15
N VAL A 74 -9.94 7.66 -10.12
CA VAL A 74 -11.08 6.80 -9.96
C VAL A 74 -11.96 7.37 -8.85
N SER A 75 -12.99 8.13 -9.20
CA SER A 75 -14.03 8.39 -8.21
C SER A 75 -14.97 7.19 -8.12
N THR A 76 -15.35 6.78 -6.91
CA THR A 76 -16.10 5.53 -6.77
C THR A 76 -16.86 5.35 -5.49
N SER A 77 -17.92 4.57 -5.65
CA SER A 77 -18.63 3.89 -4.59
C SER A 77 -17.76 2.92 -3.83
N SER A 78 -17.66 3.17 -2.52
CA SER A 78 -17.15 2.16 -1.62
C SER A 78 -18.15 1.94 -0.51
N SER A 79 -18.57 0.69 -0.35
CA SER A 79 -19.19 0.22 0.89
C SER A 79 -18.34 0.51 2.14
N PHE A 80 -17.08 0.92 1.95
CA PHE A 80 -16.26 1.53 2.98
C PHE A 80 -16.83 2.89 3.44
N ALA A 81 -17.10 3.84 2.54
CA ALA A 81 -17.65 5.16 2.88
C ALA A 81 -18.99 5.05 3.65
N ALA A 82 -19.95 4.30 3.11
CA ALA A 82 -21.23 4.08 3.79
C ALA A 82 -21.09 3.42 5.18
N ARG A 83 -20.20 2.43 5.33
CA ARG A 83 -19.95 1.78 6.64
C ARG A 83 -19.28 2.72 7.65
N GLN A 84 -18.32 3.52 7.21
CA GLN A 84 -17.66 4.49 8.08
C GLN A 84 -18.67 5.52 8.60
N GLN A 85 -19.67 5.90 7.79
CA GLN A 85 -20.73 6.82 8.21
C GLN A 85 -21.75 6.17 9.17
N GLN A 86 -22.05 4.88 8.98
CA GLN A 86 -22.91 4.11 9.89
C GLN A 86 -22.27 3.88 11.26
N ALA A 87 -20.94 3.95 11.36
CA ALA A 87 -20.24 3.83 12.64
C ALA A 87 -20.36 5.10 13.50
N THR A 88 -20.83 6.25 12.97
CA THR A 88 -20.99 7.52 13.69
C THR A 88 -21.83 7.35 14.96
N GLY A 89 -21.30 7.79 16.11
CA GLY A 89 -21.99 7.70 17.41
C GLY A 89 -21.87 6.35 18.15
N THR A 90 -21.16 5.36 17.61
CA THR A 90 -20.88 4.08 18.29
C THR A 90 -19.38 3.85 18.52
N SER A 91 -19.04 3.11 19.59
CA SER A 91 -17.70 2.54 19.80
C SER A 91 -17.57 1.30 18.93
N ALA A 92 -17.18 1.50 17.67
CA ALA A 92 -17.13 0.43 16.68
C ALA A 92 -15.92 -0.48 16.90
N MET A 93 -16.16 -1.80 16.88
CA MET A 93 -15.11 -2.82 16.96
C MET A 93 -14.12 -2.69 15.80
N PHE A 94 -12.85 -2.99 16.06
CA PHE A 94 -11.81 -3.10 15.05
C PHE A 94 -12.00 -4.38 14.23
N ARG A 95 -12.15 -4.21 12.92
CA ARG A 95 -12.40 -5.33 12.00
C ARG A 95 -11.08 -5.82 11.40
N GLU A 96 -10.87 -7.12 11.38
CA GLU A 96 -9.73 -7.73 10.69
C GLU A 96 -9.87 -7.51 9.18
N ILE A 97 -8.88 -6.86 8.57
CA ILE A 97 -8.81 -6.56 7.13
C ILE A 97 -7.68 -7.29 6.40
N GLY A 98 -6.77 -7.96 7.12
CA GLY A 98 -5.77 -8.85 6.55
C GLY A 98 -5.13 -9.75 7.60
N THR A 99 -4.61 -10.89 7.15
CA THR A 99 -3.75 -11.77 7.95
C THR A 99 -2.61 -12.25 7.05
N GLY A 100 -1.37 -12.02 7.48
CA GLY A 100 -0.14 -12.47 6.82
C GLY A 100 0.62 -13.49 7.67
N SER A 101 1.86 -13.81 7.28
CA SER A 101 2.75 -14.72 8.03
C SER A 101 3.14 -14.17 9.39
N ILE A 102 3.31 -12.85 9.49
CA ILE A 102 3.82 -12.20 10.71
C ILE A 102 2.73 -11.62 11.60
N GLY A 103 1.55 -11.32 11.07
CA GLY A 103 0.56 -10.55 11.83
C GLY A 103 -0.83 -10.45 11.22
N LYS A 104 -1.77 -10.04 12.06
CA LYS A 104 -3.12 -9.62 11.69
C LYS A 104 -3.20 -8.12 11.58
N VAL A 105 -3.93 -7.63 10.58
CA VAL A 105 -4.16 -6.20 10.35
C VAL A 105 -5.62 -5.89 10.63
N PHE A 106 -5.86 -4.93 11.51
CA PHE A 106 -7.19 -4.48 11.90
C PHE A 106 -7.41 -3.04 11.44
N GLU A 107 -8.55 -2.75 10.83
CA GLU A 107 -8.94 -1.36 10.57
C GLU A 107 -9.42 -0.70 11.85
N HIS A 108 -9.03 0.57 12.04
CA HIS A 108 -9.72 1.44 12.97
C HIS A 108 -10.87 2.15 12.22
N PRO A 109 -12.14 1.91 12.57
CA PRO A 109 -13.27 2.58 11.91
C PRO A 109 -13.16 4.11 12.00
N ARG A 110 -13.61 4.79 10.96
CA ARG A 110 -13.59 6.26 10.77
C ARG A 110 -12.21 6.92 10.81
N THR A 111 -11.13 6.17 10.63
CA THR A 111 -9.79 6.75 10.48
C THR A 111 -9.08 6.15 9.28
N VAL A 112 -7.92 6.72 8.96
CA VAL A 112 -6.96 6.15 8.01
C VAL A 112 -6.02 5.16 8.69
N PHE A 113 -6.30 4.75 9.93
CA PHE A 113 -5.38 3.89 10.69
C PHE A 113 -5.70 2.42 10.53
N VAL A 114 -4.63 1.64 10.51
CA VAL A 114 -4.65 0.20 10.72
C VAL A 114 -3.67 -0.19 11.82
N TYR A 115 -4.00 -1.25 12.54
CA TYR A 115 -3.15 -1.85 13.56
C TYR A 115 -2.69 -3.22 13.09
N LYS A 116 -1.37 -3.39 12.92
CA LYS A 116 -0.74 -4.69 12.67
C LYS A 116 -0.26 -5.26 14.00
N LEU A 117 -0.83 -6.41 14.38
CA LEU A 117 -0.50 -7.14 15.61
C LEU A 117 0.22 -8.44 15.23
N PRO A 118 1.26 -8.85 15.95
CA PRO A 118 2.01 -10.06 15.62
C PRO A 118 1.20 -11.32 15.96
N LEU A 119 1.35 -12.37 15.15
CA LEU A 119 0.73 -13.68 15.41
C LEU A 119 1.45 -14.46 16.53
N ALA A 120 2.77 -14.33 16.58
CA ALA A 120 3.62 -14.97 17.58
C ALA A 120 4.11 -13.95 18.62
N ASN A 121 4.67 -14.44 19.73
CA ASN A 121 5.28 -13.59 20.76
C ASN A 121 6.66 -13.05 20.35
N ASP A 122 7.12 -13.33 19.13
CA ASP A 122 8.33 -12.73 18.57
C ASP A 122 7.96 -11.46 17.79
N ALA A 123 8.24 -10.31 18.39
CA ALA A 123 7.99 -9.01 17.78
C ALA A 123 9.18 -8.48 16.95
N SER A 124 10.27 -9.24 16.80
CA SER A 124 11.47 -8.81 16.08
C SER A 124 11.17 -8.39 14.64
N LYS A 125 10.37 -9.18 13.92
CA LYS A 125 9.93 -8.86 12.55
C LYS A 125 9.04 -7.62 12.49
N LEU A 126 8.10 -7.47 13.43
CA LEU A 126 7.23 -6.28 13.47
C LEU A 126 8.03 -5.01 13.78
N TRP A 127 9.00 -5.11 14.69
CA TRP A 127 9.92 -4.01 14.99
C TRP A 127 10.83 -3.69 13.80
N ASN A 128 11.33 -4.72 13.10
CA ASN A 128 12.11 -4.51 11.89
C ASN A 128 11.28 -3.84 10.80
N ASN A 129 10.02 -4.25 10.63
CA ASN A 129 9.07 -3.59 9.74
C ASN A 129 8.99 -2.10 10.08
N TYR A 130 8.79 -1.72 11.35
CA TYR A 130 8.73 -0.32 11.75
C TYR A 130 10.00 0.45 11.37
N LYS A 131 11.18 -0.08 11.75
CA LYS A 131 12.47 0.58 11.48
C LYS A 131 12.75 0.73 9.98
N MET A 132 12.59 -0.33 9.20
CA MET A 132 12.87 -0.31 7.76
C MET A 132 11.87 0.59 7.03
N HIS A 133 10.60 0.53 7.42
CA HIS A 133 9.56 1.40 6.87
C HIS A 133 9.90 2.89 7.06
N GLN A 134 10.29 3.29 8.28
CA GLN A 134 10.70 4.68 8.52
C GLN A 134 11.90 5.10 7.66
N ARG A 135 12.91 4.22 7.51
CA ARG A 135 14.09 4.50 6.66
C ARG A 135 13.73 4.65 5.18
N VAL A 136 12.84 3.79 4.68
CA VAL A 136 12.35 3.85 3.30
C VAL A 136 11.56 5.13 3.09
N LYS A 137 10.64 5.47 3.99
CA LYS A 137 9.87 6.72 3.94
C LYS A 137 10.78 7.95 3.88
N ILE A 138 11.73 8.05 4.81
CA ILE A 138 12.73 9.13 4.83
C ILE A 138 13.51 9.21 3.51
N SER A 139 13.87 8.06 2.92
CA SER A 139 14.59 8.02 1.65
C SER A 139 13.76 8.62 0.51
N PHE A 140 12.50 8.22 0.40
CA PHE A 140 11.57 8.75 -0.61
C PHE A 140 11.27 10.24 -0.42
N GLU A 141 11.22 10.73 0.82
CA GLU A 141 11.01 12.16 1.12
C GLU A 141 12.25 13.02 0.88
N SER A 142 13.46 12.45 1.03
CA SER A 142 14.72 13.16 0.80
C SER A 142 15.11 13.26 -0.67
N LEU A 143 14.60 12.34 -1.49
CA LEU A 143 14.82 12.36 -2.94
C LEU A 143 13.76 13.24 -3.62
N PRO A 144 14.06 13.82 -4.80
CA PRO A 144 13.04 14.54 -5.56
C PRO A 144 11.87 13.62 -5.88
N TYR A 145 10.66 14.14 -5.72
CA TYR A 145 9.45 13.44 -6.10
C TYR A 145 9.47 13.08 -7.59
N VAL A 146 9.13 11.83 -7.88
CA VAL A 146 8.99 11.31 -9.26
C VAL A 146 7.52 11.03 -9.52
N ASP A 147 6.98 11.62 -10.59
CA ASP A 147 5.61 11.37 -11.00
C ASP A 147 5.40 9.87 -11.33
N GLY A 148 4.35 9.28 -10.75
CA GLY A 148 4.07 7.85 -10.86
C GLY A 148 4.98 6.94 -10.03
N GLN A 149 5.79 7.46 -9.09
CA GLN A 149 6.51 6.61 -8.14
C GLN A 149 5.56 5.82 -7.24
N VAL A 150 6.09 4.80 -6.57
CA VAL A 150 5.33 4.08 -5.55
C VAL A 150 5.05 4.95 -4.33
N GLU A 151 3.88 4.73 -3.74
CA GLU A 151 3.49 5.31 -2.47
C GLU A 151 4.00 4.44 -1.32
N ILE A 152 4.44 5.08 -0.23
CA ILE A 152 4.84 4.42 1.01
C ILE A 152 3.79 4.81 2.06
N PRO A 153 3.01 3.86 2.62
CA PRO A 153 2.04 4.17 3.66
C PRO A 153 2.71 4.92 4.82
N GLU A 154 2.03 5.81 5.54
CA GLU A 154 2.61 6.33 6.78
C GLU A 154 2.78 5.25 7.85
N CYS A 155 3.82 5.37 8.66
CA CYS A 155 4.06 4.53 9.83
C CYS A 155 4.06 5.42 11.07
N PHE A 156 2.92 5.48 11.76
CA PHE A 156 2.68 6.52 12.75
C PHE A 156 3.40 6.27 14.07
N TRP A 157 3.29 5.06 14.61
CA TRP A 157 3.89 4.70 15.89
C TRP A 157 3.92 3.20 16.11
N TYR A 158 4.77 2.80 17.05
CA TYR A 158 4.89 1.43 17.55
C TYR A 158 4.62 1.42 19.06
N ALA A 159 3.77 0.51 19.53
CA ALA A 159 3.45 0.31 20.93
C ALA A 159 3.83 -1.12 21.36
N THR A 160 4.14 -1.30 22.64
CA THR A 160 4.47 -2.61 23.21
C THR A 160 3.28 -3.19 23.97
N SER A 161 3.39 -4.44 24.44
CA SER A 161 2.40 -5.04 25.33
C SER A 161 2.16 -4.24 26.62
N ASN A 162 3.11 -3.39 27.01
CA ASN A 162 3.09 -2.62 28.26
C ASN A 162 2.57 -1.19 28.07
N SER A 163 2.22 -0.78 26.84
CA SER A 163 1.68 0.54 26.53
C SER A 163 0.23 0.67 27.02
N THR A 164 0.05 0.98 28.31
CA THR A 164 -1.26 1.12 28.98
C THR A 164 -2.15 2.16 28.30
N ALA A 165 -1.60 3.31 27.92
CA ALA A 165 -2.33 4.37 27.23
C ALA A 165 -3.01 3.92 25.93
N PHE A 166 -2.48 2.89 25.25
CA PHE A 166 -3.17 2.29 24.10
C PHE A 166 -4.06 1.13 24.53
N TRP A 167 -3.51 0.18 25.28
CA TRP A 167 -4.19 -1.09 25.54
C TRP A 167 -5.38 -0.98 26.48
N ASP A 168 -5.35 -0.08 27.46
CA ASP A 168 -6.44 0.06 28.44
C ASP A 168 -7.74 0.49 27.74
N ASP A 169 -7.65 1.37 26.76
CA ASP A 169 -8.81 1.87 26.00
C ASP A 169 -9.23 0.95 24.85
N HIS A 170 -8.27 0.28 24.19
CA HIS A 170 -8.53 -0.37 22.91
C HIS A 170 -8.61 -1.90 22.96
N ILE A 171 -8.18 -2.56 24.04
CA ILE A 171 -8.11 -4.03 24.06
C ILE A 171 -9.45 -4.70 23.80
N ASN A 172 -10.55 -4.10 24.26
CA ASN A 172 -11.89 -4.66 24.10
C ASN A 172 -12.47 -4.46 22.69
N LEU A 173 -11.81 -3.66 21.84
CA LEU A 173 -12.25 -3.36 20.48
C LEU A 173 -11.72 -4.35 19.45
N PHE A 174 -10.69 -5.14 19.78
CA PHE A 174 -10.14 -6.14 18.87
C PHE A 174 -11.01 -7.40 18.82
N ALA A 175 -11.18 -7.96 17.63
CA ALA A 175 -11.79 -9.27 17.44
C ALA A 175 -10.79 -10.38 17.79
N PHE A 176 -11.00 -11.08 18.90
CA PHE A 176 -10.20 -12.23 19.32
C PHE A 176 -10.87 -13.55 18.95
N SER A 177 -10.04 -14.59 18.81
CA SER A 177 -10.47 -15.97 18.49
C SER A 177 -9.61 -16.96 19.27
N PRO A 178 -9.96 -18.25 19.35
CA PRO A 178 -9.09 -19.24 19.99
C PRO A 178 -7.67 -19.28 19.40
N GLN A 179 -7.54 -19.03 18.09
CA GLN A 179 -6.25 -18.99 17.38
C GLN A 179 -5.55 -17.62 17.49
N PHE A 180 -6.23 -16.60 18.02
CA PHE A 180 -5.69 -15.27 18.27
C PHE A 180 -6.28 -14.73 19.58
N PRO A 181 -5.82 -15.24 20.74
CA PRO A 181 -6.46 -15.00 22.03
C PRO A 181 -6.24 -13.56 22.51
N LYS A 182 -7.17 -13.10 23.34
CA LYS A 182 -7.14 -11.78 23.98
C LYS A 182 -5.89 -11.62 24.82
N GLN A 183 -4.97 -10.81 24.33
CA GLN A 183 -3.69 -10.54 24.98
C GLN A 183 -3.16 -9.19 24.50
N ARG A 184 -2.50 -8.45 25.39
CA ARG A 184 -1.67 -7.31 24.98
C ARG A 184 -0.45 -7.81 24.24
N ARG A 185 -0.15 -7.18 23.12
CA ARG A 185 0.97 -7.51 22.23
C ARG A 185 1.62 -6.21 21.77
N GLU A 186 2.67 -6.34 21.00
CA GLU A 186 3.19 -5.24 20.21
C GLU A 186 2.17 -4.84 19.14
N VAL A 187 2.15 -3.55 18.81
CA VAL A 187 1.21 -2.97 17.87
C VAL A 187 1.95 -1.99 16.99
N LEU A 188 1.82 -2.17 15.68
CA LEU A 188 2.29 -1.21 14.70
C LEU A 188 1.08 -0.47 14.11
N CYS A 189 1.04 0.86 14.27
CA CYS A 189 0.03 1.71 13.66
C CYS A 189 0.52 2.26 12.33
N MET A 190 -0.23 2.02 11.27
CA MET A 190 0.12 2.40 9.91
C MET A 190 -1.05 3.10 9.21
N GLU A 191 -0.76 3.78 8.12
CA GLU A 191 -1.76 4.23 7.18
C GLU A 191 -2.42 3.05 6.47
N ARG A 192 -3.72 3.18 6.32
CA ARG A 192 -4.56 2.24 5.62
C ARG A 192 -4.53 2.53 4.13
N ILE A 193 -4.05 1.55 3.36
CA ILE A 193 -4.35 1.47 1.93
C ILE A 193 -5.82 1.09 1.77
N PHE A 194 -6.61 1.93 1.11
CA PHE A 194 -8.02 1.65 0.90
C PHE A 194 -8.21 0.60 -0.19
N PRO A 195 -9.24 -0.26 -0.05
CA PRO A 195 -9.51 -1.26 -1.06
C PRO A 195 -9.91 -0.61 -2.38
N LEU A 196 -9.58 -1.30 -3.47
CA LEU A 196 -10.04 -0.94 -4.79
C LEU A 196 -11.57 -0.90 -4.84
N PRO A 197 -12.13 0.00 -5.65
CA PRO A 197 -13.54 0.30 -5.54
C PRO A 197 -14.44 -0.73 -6.19
N ARG A 198 -15.75 -0.62 -5.90
CA ARG A 198 -16.75 -1.62 -6.31
C ARG A 198 -16.71 -1.96 -7.81
N PRO A 199 -16.64 -1.01 -8.77
CA PRO A 199 -16.60 -1.38 -10.18
C PRO A 199 -15.39 -2.25 -10.52
N VAL A 200 -14.19 -1.91 -10.02
CA VAL A 200 -12.98 -2.74 -10.19
C VAL A 200 -13.20 -4.13 -9.62
N ARG A 201 -13.70 -4.22 -8.38
CA ARG A 201 -13.96 -5.50 -7.71
C ARG A 201 -14.93 -6.37 -8.50
N TYR A 202 -16.00 -5.78 -9.02
CA TYR A 202 -17.03 -6.48 -9.78
C TYR A 202 -16.50 -6.92 -11.14
N SER A 203 -15.77 -6.07 -11.85
CA SER A 203 -15.12 -6.40 -13.11
C SER A 203 -14.07 -7.51 -12.94
N LEU A 204 -13.30 -7.50 -11.84
CA LEU A 204 -12.38 -8.60 -11.50
C LEU A 204 -13.13 -9.92 -11.25
N ILE A 205 -14.27 -9.88 -10.55
CA ILE A 205 -15.12 -11.05 -10.32
C ILE A 205 -15.68 -11.56 -11.64
N GLU A 206 -16.25 -10.69 -12.48
CA GLU A 206 -16.81 -11.09 -13.77
C GLU A 206 -15.76 -11.72 -14.69
N LYS A 207 -14.55 -11.15 -14.73
CA LYS A 207 -13.48 -11.64 -15.61
C LYS A 207 -12.82 -12.92 -15.10
N TYR A 208 -12.55 -13.02 -13.80
CA TYR A 208 -11.66 -14.06 -13.26
C TYR A 208 -12.33 -15.07 -12.31
N CYS A 209 -13.55 -14.81 -11.84
CA CYS A 209 -14.29 -15.76 -11.01
C CYS A 209 -15.11 -16.73 -11.89
N PRO A 210 -15.08 -18.05 -11.62
CA PRO A 210 -15.93 -19.02 -12.30
C PRO A 210 -17.41 -18.62 -12.24
N PRO A 211 -18.21 -18.80 -13.31
CA PRO A 211 -19.59 -18.32 -13.39
C PRO A 211 -20.44 -18.70 -12.18
N GLN A 212 -20.34 -19.95 -11.69
CA GLN A 212 -21.08 -20.40 -10.51
C GLN A 212 -20.73 -19.67 -9.20
N GLY A 213 -19.54 -19.07 -9.10
CA GLY A 213 -19.04 -18.41 -7.89
C GLY A 213 -19.26 -16.90 -7.85
N ARG A 214 -19.63 -16.26 -8.96
CA ARG A 214 -19.65 -14.80 -9.09
C ARG A 214 -20.61 -14.11 -8.12
N SER A 215 -21.82 -14.63 -7.99
CA SER A 215 -22.83 -14.06 -7.08
C SER A 215 -22.34 -14.10 -5.61
N MET A 216 -21.83 -15.25 -5.18
CA MET A 216 -21.24 -15.42 -3.85
C MET A 216 -20.01 -14.53 -3.65
N ALA A 217 -19.16 -14.38 -4.67
CA ALA A 217 -17.99 -13.51 -4.58
C ALA A 217 -18.36 -12.03 -4.43
N LYS A 218 -19.45 -11.57 -5.06
CA LYS A 218 -19.92 -10.18 -4.97
C LYS A 218 -20.52 -9.83 -3.60
N THR A 219 -21.14 -10.80 -2.92
CA THR A 219 -21.77 -10.61 -1.60
C THR A 219 -20.82 -10.90 -0.44
N ASN A 220 -19.70 -11.60 -0.67
CA ASN A 220 -18.70 -11.89 0.36
C ASN A 220 -18.05 -10.60 0.92
N GLU A 221 -18.22 -10.36 2.22
CA GLU A 221 -17.67 -9.19 2.92
C GLU A 221 -16.15 -9.09 2.84
N ALA A 222 -15.42 -10.21 2.87
CA ALA A 222 -13.95 -10.21 2.78
C ALA A 222 -13.46 -9.70 1.42
N ASN A 223 -14.26 -9.88 0.36
CA ASN A 223 -13.95 -9.36 -0.97
C ASN A 223 -14.13 -7.83 -1.06
N LYS A 224 -14.61 -7.16 -0.02
CA LYS A 224 -14.60 -5.69 0.08
C LYS A 224 -13.22 -5.14 0.45
N ASP A 225 -12.31 -5.95 0.99
CA ASP A 225 -10.93 -5.57 1.32
C ASP A 225 -9.97 -5.86 0.14
N CYS A 226 -10.40 -5.53 -1.08
CA CYS A 226 -9.67 -5.86 -2.30
C CYS A 226 -8.42 -5.00 -2.48
N LEU A 227 -7.25 -5.65 -2.48
CA LEU A 227 -5.99 -5.09 -2.95
C LEU A 227 -5.46 -6.01 -4.06
N VAL A 228 -5.03 -5.43 -5.18
CA VAL A 228 -4.49 -6.19 -6.31
C VAL A 228 -2.97 -6.22 -6.21
N ARG A 229 -2.36 -7.39 -6.37
CA ARG A 229 -0.91 -7.61 -6.39
C ARG A 229 -0.45 -7.79 -7.84
N PRO A 230 0.20 -6.80 -8.47
CA PRO A 230 0.70 -6.92 -9.84
C PRO A 230 1.97 -7.77 -9.90
N TYR A 231 1.83 -9.01 -10.37
CA TYR A 231 2.94 -9.98 -10.48
C TYR A 231 3.50 -9.96 -11.90
N LEU A 232 4.50 -9.11 -12.17
CA LEU A 232 5.15 -9.02 -13.49
C LEU A 232 6.18 -10.11 -13.73
N GLY A 233 6.69 -10.74 -12.67
CA GLY A 233 7.69 -11.80 -12.77
C GLY A 233 7.12 -13.19 -13.02
N ARG A 234 5.78 -13.34 -13.06
CA ARG A 234 5.12 -14.65 -13.15
C ARG A 234 3.91 -14.62 -14.07
N VAL A 235 3.77 -15.69 -14.83
CA VAL A 235 2.56 -16.04 -15.57
C VAL A 235 1.74 -17.04 -14.77
N LYS A 236 0.42 -17.00 -14.92
CA LYS A 236 -0.48 -18.02 -14.39
C LYS A 236 -0.95 -18.92 -15.52
N TYR A 237 -0.70 -20.22 -15.39
CA TYR A 237 -1.21 -21.27 -16.27
C TYR A 237 -2.38 -22.01 -15.59
N GLY A 238 -3.47 -22.26 -16.31
CA GLY A 238 -4.62 -23.07 -15.85
C GLY A 238 -5.83 -22.29 -15.31
N SER A 239 -6.98 -22.97 -15.27
CA SER A 239 -8.23 -22.48 -14.66
C SER A 239 -8.09 -22.46 -13.14
N GLY A 240 -8.46 -21.33 -12.51
CA GLY A 240 -8.25 -21.10 -11.08
C GLY A 240 -8.87 -22.15 -10.15
N SER A 241 -8.41 -22.17 -8.90
CA SER A 241 -9.03 -22.95 -7.81
C SER A 241 -10.52 -22.65 -7.68
N ASN A 242 -11.29 -23.61 -7.16
CA ASN A 242 -12.70 -23.40 -6.79
C ASN A 242 -12.90 -22.26 -5.77
N PHE A 243 -11.83 -21.82 -5.11
CA PHE A 243 -11.82 -20.69 -4.18
C PHE A 243 -11.37 -19.41 -4.91
N PHE A 244 -12.23 -18.39 -4.92
CA PHE A 244 -11.96 -17.06 -5.46
C PHE A 244 -12.00 -16.03 -4.33
N SER A 245 -10.95 -15.22 -4.19
CA SER A 245 -10.84 -14.14 -3.21
C SER A 245 -10.24 -12.91 -3.85
N LEU A 246 -10.81 -11.74 -3.56
CA LEU A 246 -10.25 -10.45 -3.92
C LEU A 246 -9.23 -9.91 -2.90
N ARG A 247 -9.18 -10.51 -1.70
CA ARG A 247 -8.16 -10.19 -0.71
C ARG A 247 -6.81 -10.69 -1.24
N ASN A 248 -5.84 -9.78 -1.41
CA ASN A 248 -4.52 -10.07 -1.99
C ASN A 248 -4.61 -10.70 -3.41
N PHE A 249 -5.50 -10.18 -4.26
CA PHE A 249 -5.74 -10.73 -5.60
C PHE A 249 -4.49 -10.60 -6.47
N LYS A 250 -3.89 -11.74 -6.84
CA LYS A 250 -2.68 -11.79 -7.69
C LYS A 250 -3.06 -11.63 -9.16
N LEU A 251 -2.69 -10.49 -9.74
CA LEU A 251 -2.85 -10.22 -11.17
C LEU A 251 -1.52 -10.49 -11.87
N HIS A 252 -1.46 -11.56 -12.66
CA HIS A 252 -0.24 -12.08 -13.27
C HIS A 252 0.09 -11.38 -14.59
N ALA A 253 1.34 -11.50 -15.05
CA ALA A 253 1.85 -10.84 -16.25
C ALA A 253 0.96 -11.04 -17.49
N ASN A 254 0.55 -12.29 -17.76
CA ASN A 254 -0.35 -12.59 -18.88
C ASN A 254 -1.72 -11.93 -18.72
N GLN A 255 -2.27 -11.87 -17.50
CA GLN A 255 -3.55 -11.21 -17.25
C GLN A 255 -3.46 -9.69 -17.42
N MET A 256 -2.33 -9.08 -17.09
CA MET A 256 -2.08 -7.66 -17.33
C MET A 256 -1.89 -7.36 -18.81
N GLN A 257 -1.24 -8.25 -19.55
CA GLN A 257 -1.13 -8.20 -21.00
C GLN A 257 -2.52 -8.31 -21.67
N ASP A 258 -3.35 -9.26 -21.24
CA ASP A 258 -4.70 -9.47 -21.74
C ASP A 258 -5.63 -8.27 -21.45
N LEU A 259 -5.36 -7.53 -20.39
CA LEU A 259 -6.07 -6.31 -20.03
C LEU A 259 -5.50 -5.05 -20.68
N ASP A 260 -4.36 -5.16 -21.38
CA ASP A 260 -3.64 -4.05 -21.99
C ASP A 260 -3.39 -2.91 -20.99
N LEU A 261 -2.91 -3.26 -19.79
CA LEU A 261 -2.56 -2.27 -18.75
C LEU A 261 -1.33 -1.46 -19.16
N ASP A 262 -1.20 -0.24 -18.62
CA ASP A 262 -0.01 0.60 -18.81
C ASP A 262 1.21 0.04 -18.06
N MET A 263 1.88 -0.91 -18.71
CA MET A 263 3.06 -1.59 -18.18
C MET A 263 4.26 -0.65 -18.01
N PRO A 264 4.58 0.24 -18.98
CA PRO A 264 5.70 1.17 -18.84
C PRO A 264 5.69 1.96 -17.53
N GLU A 265 4.54 2.48 -17.10
CA GLU A 265 4.44 3.24 -15.85
C GLU A 265 4.68 2.35 -14.61
N LEU A 266 4.05 1.17 -14.54
CA LEU A 266 4.26 0.21 -13.45
C LEU A 266 5.72 -0.24 -13.34
N ILE A 267 6.34 -0.56 -14.49
CA ILE A 267 7.73 -0.99 -14.56
C ILE A 267 8.66 0.12 -14.08
N ASN A 268 8.42 1.36 -14.52
CA ASN A 268 9.22 2.50 -14.08
C ASN A 268 9.10 2.74 -12.57
N ALA A 269 7.89 2.66 -12.02
CA ALA A 269 7.64 2.83 -10.58
C ALA A 269 8.37 1.78 -9.74
N MET A 270 8.30 0.51 -10.13
CA MET A 270 9.00 -0.59 -9.45
C MET A 270 10.52 -0.48 -9.61
N ALA A 271 11.02 -0.12 -10.79
CA ALA A 271 12.45 0.06 -11.03
C ALA A 271 13.02 1.21 -10.19
N HIS A 272 12.30 2.34 -10.12
CA HIS A 272 12.64 3.45 -9.23
C HIS A 272 12.68 2.99 -7.76
N ALA A 273 11.64 2.30 -7.30
CA ALA A 273 11.57 1.83 -5.92
C ALA A 273 12.74 0.93 -5.55
N MET A 274 13.06 -0.06 -6.38
CA MET A 274 14.21 -0.95 -6.14
C MET A 274 15.55 -0.18 -6.13
N ALA A 275 15.71 0.81 -7.01
CA ALA A 275 16.91 1.65 -7.02
C ALA A 275 17.05 2.48 -5.73
N VAL A 276 15.94 3.02 -5.20
CA VAL A 276 15.92 3.72 -3.91
C VAL A 276 16.30 2.78 -2.78
N LEU A 277 15.70 1.58 -2.72
CA LEU A 277 16.01 0.60 -1.67
C LEU A 277 17.50 0.23 -1.64
N HIS A 278 18.07 -0.09 -2.81
CA HIS A 278 19.47 -0.54 -2.89
C HIS A 278 20.47 0.60 -2.68
N TRP A 279 20.28 1.75 -3.31
CA TRP A 279 21.37 2.75 -3.42
C TRP A 279 21.21 3.95 -2.49
N HIS A 280 19.98 4.27 -2.10
CA HIS A 280 19.72 5.34 -1.14
C HIS A 280 19.51 4.79 0.27
N THR A 281 18.54 3.89 0.43
CA THR A 281 18.20 3.29 1.74
C THR A 281 19.24 2.27 2.20
N ARG A 282 19.95 1.65 1.24
CA ARG A 282 20.99 0.63 1.44
C ARG A 282 20.47 -0.62 2.14
N ILE A 283 19.34 -1.12 1.64
CA ILE A 283 18.74 -2.40 2.07
C ILE A 283 18.57 -3.34 0.87
N ASP A 284 18.42 -4.64 1.13
CA ASP A 284 18.32 -5.69 0.11
C ASP A 284 16.95 -5.79 -0.58
N GLY A 285 15.92 -5.15 -0.02
CA GLY A 285 14.55 -5.24 -0.53
C GLY A 285 13.94 -6.64 -0.39
N ASN A 286 14.41 -7.45 0.57
CA ASN A 286 13.90 -8.80 0.78
C ASN A 286 12.44 -8.80 1.25
N ASP A 287 11.63 -9.62 0.58
CA ASP A 287 10.18 -9.82 0.77
C ASP A 287 9.32 -8.56 0.61
N VAL A 288 9.86 -7.50 0.02
CA VAL A 288 9.08 -6.30 -0.30
C VAL A 288 7.96 -6.62 -1.26
N GLU A 289 6.77 -6.14 -0.91
CA GLU A 289 5.55 -6.36 -1.66
C GLU A 289 5.03 -5.09 -2.34
N PHE A 290 4.34 -5.28 -3.47
CA PHE A 290 3.66 -4.20 -4.18
C PHE A 290 2.16 -4.47 -4.29
N VAL A 291 1.34 -3.44 -4.03
CA VAL A 291 -0.12 -3.53 -4.13
C VAL A 291 -0.71 -2.32 -4.85
N LEU A 292 -1.70 -2.57 -5.71
CA LEU A 292 -2.62 -1.56 -6.21
C LEU A 292 -3.77 -1.44 -5.20
N GLY A 293 -3.91 -0.22 -4.69
CA GLY A 293 -4.97 0.17 -3.79
C GLY A 293 -5.34 1.62 -4.02
N SER A 294 -6.34 2.08 -3.31
CA SER A 294 -6.79 3.47 -3.36
C SER A 294 -6.30 4.23 -2.13
N SER A 295 -6.17 5.55 -2.25
CA SER A 295 -6.15 6.48 -1.12
C SER A 295 -7.32 7.46 -1.22
N PRO A 296 -7.78 8.03 -0.10
CA PRO A 296 -8.57 9.25 -0.20
C PRO A 296 -7.70 10.33 -0.86
N MET A 297 -8.17 11.06 -1.89
CA MET A 297 -7.49 12.30 -2.29
C MET A 297 -7.75 13.35 -1.22
N GLN A 298 -7.04 13.24 -0.11
CA GLN A 298 -6.78 14.38 0.72
C GLN A 298 -5.32 14.34 1.08
N GLU A 299 -4.54 15.09 0.31
CA GLU A 299 -3.34 15.70 0.83
C GLU A 299 -2.95 16.92 -0.01
N GLN A 300 -3.31 18.09 0.52
CA GLN A 300 -2.37 19.20 0.57
C GLN A 300 -1.19 18.85 1.51
N GLN A 301 -0.64 17.64 1.42
CA GLN A 301 0.70 17.44 1.93
C GLN A 301 1.63 17.97 0.85
N VAL A 302 2.50 18.86 1.33
CA VAL A 302 3.83 19.06 0.80
C VAL A 302 4.44 17.66 0.61
N ARG A 303 4.26 17.04 -0.57
CA ARG A 303 4.75 15.69 -0.87
C ARG A 303 6.25 15.68 -1.18
N GLY A 304 6.83 16.87 -1.29
CA GLY A 304 8.26 17.08 -1.33
C GLY A 304 8.60 18.39 -0.63
N ARG A 305 9.70 18.40 0.13
CA ARG A 305 10.36 19.64 0.50
C ARG A 305 11.25 20.06 -0.66
N MET A 306 11.08 21.29 -1.14
CA MET A 306 12.03 21.86 -2.07
C MET A 306 13.35 22.08 -1.32
N ASP A 307 14.41 21.40 -1.75
CA ASP A 307 15.73 21.58 -1.16
C ASP A 307 16.26 23.01 -1.45
N LEU A 308 17.12 23.52 -0.57
CA LEU A 308 17.66 24.87 -0.68
C LEU A 308 18.48 25.08 -1.96
N HIS A 309 19.11 24.04 -2.51
CA HIS A 309 19.88 24.15 -3.74
C HIS A 309 18.94 24.40 -4.93
N THR A 310 17.85 23.64 -5.02
CA THR A 310 16.79 23.86 -6.00
C THR A 310 16.14 25.23 -5.83
N LEU A 311 15.88 25.67 -4.60
CA LEU A 311 15.31 27.00 -4.34
C LEU A 311 16.25 28.13 -4.78
N ASN A 312 17.56 27.97 -4.55
CA ASN A 312 18.59 28.92 -4.96
C ASN A 312 18.85 28.93 -6.47
N SER A 313 18.37 27.93 -7.22
CA SER A 313 18.47 27.90 -8.68
C SER A 313 17.47 28.83 -9.37
N TYR A 314 16.44 29.32 -8.67
CA TYR A 314 15.46 30.24 -9.25
C TYR A 314 16.00 31.68 -9.24
N THR A 315 15.87 32.37 -10.37
CA THR A 315 16.35 33.74 -10.56
C THR A 315 15.42 34.81 -9.97
N GLY A 316 14.41 34.41 -9.17
CA GLY A 316 13.43 35.29 -8.54
C GLY A 316 12.21 34.54 -7.97
N PRO A 317 11.25 35.27 -7.35
CA PRO A 317 10.02 34.67 -6.81
C PRO A 317 9.26 33.87 -7.88
N THR A 318 9.10 32.57 -7.67
CA THR A 318 8.44 31.64 -8.61
C THR A 318 7.47 30.75 -7.84
N SER A 319 6.27 30.50 -8.38
CA SER A 319 5.31 29.56 -7.77
C SER A 319 5.93 28.16 -7.72
N ASN A 320 6.09 27.63 -6.51
CA ASN A 320 6.42 26.24 -6.25
C ASN A 320 5.17 25.44 -5.79
N TYR A 321 4.00 26.08 -5.76
CA TYR A 321 2.76 25.50 -5.27
C TYR A 321 2.42 24.20 -6.03
N GLU A 322 2.48 24.21 -7.35
CA GLU A 322 2.17 23.05 -8.21
C GLU A 322 3.25 21.95 -8.14
N LYS A 323 4.48 22.30 -7.76
CA LYS A 323 5.59 21.36 -7.53
C LYS A 323 5.54 20.70 -6.16
N ILE A 324 5.01 21.41 -5.17
CA ILE A 324 4.93 20.97 -3.77
C ILE A 324 3.58 20.32 -3.47
N THR A 325 2.54 20.75 -4.16
CA THR A 325 1.17 20.26 -4.05
C THR A 325 0.69 19.88 -5.44
N HIS A 326 0.57 18.57 -5.72
CA HIS A 326 0.02 18.14 -7.00
C HIS A 326 -1.49 18.37 -7.01
N SER A 327 -1.89 19.43 -7.72
CA SER A 327 -3.24 19.73 -8.20
C SER A 327 -4.31 20.02 -7.14
N ARG A 328 -5.20 20.96 -7.47
CA ARG A 328 -6.34 21.40 -6.66
C ARG A 328 -7.04 20.22 -5.97
N ALA A 329 -7.25 20.35 -4.67
CA ALA A 329 -7.98 19.39 -3.85
C ALA A 329 -9.38 19.12 -4.43
N ASP A 330 -9.66 17.86 -4.70
CA ASP A 330 -10.97 17.36 -5.06
C ASP A 330 -11.19 16.05 -4.29
N PHE A 331 -11.81 16.18 -3.11
CA PHE A 331 -12.13 15.07 -2.19
C PHE A 331 -13.10 14.04 -2.78
N ALA A 332 -13.65 14.32 -3.97
CA ALA A 332 -14.52 13.40 -4.68
C ALA A 332 -13.72 12.35 -5.48
N LYS A 333 -12.41 12.51 -5.66
CA LYS A 333 -11.56 11.64 -6.48
C LYS A 333 -10.72 10.69 -5.61
N ARG A 334 -10.60 9.40 -5.98
CA ARG A 334 -9.59 8.50 -5.40
C ARG A 334 -8.55 8.20 -6.47
N LEU A 335 -7.29 8.15 -6.11
CA LEU A 335 -6.24 7.74 -7.03
C LEU A 335 -5.96 6.26 -6.79
N THR A 336 -6.02 5.48 -7.86
CA THR A 336 -5.38 4.16 -7.83
C THR A 336 -3.88 4.39 -7.86
N SER A 337 -3.20 3.99 -6.80
CA SER A 337 -1.76 4.11 -6.66
C SER A 337 -1.12 2.75 -6.49
N LEU A 338 0.14 2.65 -6.91
CA LEU A 338 1.00 1.52 -6.57
C LEU A 338 1.68 1.80 -5.23
N TRP A 339 1.47 0.93 -4.25
CA TRP A 339 2.05 1.03 -2.92
C TRP A 339 3.13 -0.01 -2.73
N MET A 340 4.18 0.34 -2.01
CA MET A 340 5.22 -0.59 -1.58
C MET A 340 5.09 -0.84 -0.06
N ILE A 341 5.01 -2.11 0.33
CA ILE A 341 4.74 -2.55 1.72
C ILE A 341 5.60 -3.77 2.09
N ASP A 342 5.44 -4.21 3.35
CA ASP A 342 6.12 -5.38 3.96
C ASP A 342 7.65 -5.27 3.92
N PHE A 343 8.20 -4.56 4.91
CA PHE A 343 9.65 -4.36 5.08
C PHE A 343 10.22 -5.17 6.25
N ASP A 344 9.49 -6.17 6.75
CA ASP A 344 9.84 -6.91 7.97
C ASP A 344 11.06 -7.82 7.80
N ASP A 345 11.33 -8.32 6.59
CA ASP A 345 12.47 -9.19 6.28
C ASP A 345 13.63 -8.47 5.56
N CYS A 346 13.50 -7.16 5.34
CA CYS A 346 14.56 -6.33 4.77
C CYS A 346 15.77 -6.21 5.70
N SER A 347 16.96 -6.21 5.12
CA SER A 347 18.22 -6.06 5.86
C SER A 347 19.20 -5.13 5.14
N ASP A 348 20.14 -4.56 5.90
CA ASP A 348 21.19 -3.71 5.34
C ASP A 348 22.05 -4.45 4.30
N ILE A 349 22.44 -3.72 3.25
CA ILE A 349 23.46 -4.14 2.30
C ILE A 349 24.69 -3.25 2.42
N SER A 350 25.86 -3.87 2.32
CA SER A 350 27.13 -3.15 2.17
C SER A 350 27.24 -2.55 0.76
N MET A 351 27.90 -1.41 0.64
CA MET A 351 28.16 -0.77 -0.66
C MET A 351 29.40 -1.37 -1.34
N ASN A 352 29.44 -2.70 -1.42
CA ASN A 352 30.50 -3.52 -2.01
C ASN A 352 29.86 -4.70 -2.79
N GLN A 353 30.69 -5.60 -3.31
CA GLN A 353 30.23 -6.79 -4.04
C GLN A 353 29.29 -7.69 -3.19
N ASP A 354 29.57 -7.88 -1.90
CA ASP A 354 28.75 -8.73 -1.03
C ASP A 354 27.32 -8.19 -0.90
N GLY A 355 27.16 -6.87 -0.83
CA GLY A 355 25.84 -6.24 -0.76
C GLY A 355 25.07 -6.37 -2.07
N VAL A 356 25.76 -6.29 -3.21
CA VAL A 356 25.16 -6.60 -4.53
C VAL A 356 24.66 -8.05 -4.53
N GLU A 357 25.48 -9.00 -4.08
CA GLU A 357 25.10 -10.42 -4.05
C GLU A 357 23.92 -10.71 -3.12
N LYS A 358 23.84 -10.00 -1.99
CA LYS A 358 22.72 -10.04 -1.05
C LYS A 358 21.44 -9.49 -1.68
N ALA A 359 21.49 -8.32 -2.32
CA ALA A 359 20.35 -7.75 -3.05
C ALA A 359 19.88 -8.68 -4.20
N VAL A 360 20.82 -9.26 -4.96
CA VAL A 360 20.51 -10.24 -6.01
C VAL A 360 19.81 -11.47 -5.41
N LYS A 361 20.28 -11.98 -4.28
CA LYS A 361 19.65 -13.12 -3.59
C LYS A 361 18.22 -12.79 -3.17
N ALA A 362 18.02 -11.65 -2.50
CA ALA A 362 16.69 -11.18 -2.09
C ALA A 362 15.74 -11.07 -3.29
N PHE A 363 16.16 -10.40 -4.36
CA PHE A 363 15.34 -10.23 -5.57
C PHE A 363 14.94 -11.58 -6.21
N VAL A 364 15.88 -12.50 -6.34
CA VAL A 364 15.62 -13.81 -6.97
C VAL A 364 14.72 -14.68 -6.09
N ASP A 365 14.91 -14.68 -4.78
CA ASP A 365 14.23 -15.62 -3.90
C ASP A 365 12.80 -15.16 -3.56
N THR A 366 12.58 -13.87 -3.30
CA THR A 366 11.31 -13.36 -2.75
C THR A 366 10.53 -12.44 -3.68
N ASN A 367 11.17 -11.71 -4.60
CA ASN A 367 10.45 -10.70 -5.41
C ASN A 367 9.61 -11.32 -6.54
N HIS A 368 8.31 -11.48 -6.34
CA HIS A 368 7.38 -11.97 -7.37
C HIS A 368 6.75 -10.86 -8.22
N TYR A 369 7.02 -9.60 -7.87
CA TYR A 369 6.34 -8.42 -8.37
C TYR A 369 7.02 -7.82 -9.59
N CYS A 370 8.34 -7.63 -9.51
CA CYS A 370 9.14 -7.10 -10.61
C CYS A 370 9.27 -8.13 -11.74
N PRO A 371 9.47 -7.68 -13.00
CA PRO A 371 9.78 -8.58 -14.10
C PRO A 371 11.05 -9.40 -13.82
N ARG A 372 11.21 -10.54 -14.50
CA ARG A 372 12.36 -11.42 -14.32
C ARG A 372 12.97 -11.85 -15.66
N PRO A 373 14.31 -11.93 -15.77
CA PRO A 373 14.94 -12.54 -16.94
C PRO A 373 14.70 -14.06 -16.96
N ASN A 374 14.99 -14.69 -18.10
CA ASN A 374 14.94 -16.16 -18.26
C ASN A 374 13.58 -16.75 -17.84
N SER A 375 12.49 -16.07 -18.20
CA SER A 375 11.13 -16.49 -17.86
C SER A 375 10.52 -17.43 -18.90
N GLY A 376 11.18 -17.62 -20.05
CA GLY A 376 10.61 -18.30 -21.22
C GLY A 376 9.42 -17.57 -21.87
N ASN A 377 9.00 -16.41 -21.36
CA ASN A 377 7.85 -15.66 -21.85
C ASN A 377 8.28 -14.30 -22.42
N ASN A 378 7.95 -14.04 -23.69
CA ASN A 378 8.38 -12.82 -24.41
C ASN A 378 7.90 -11.53 -23.74
N PHE A 379 6.68 -11.52 -23.21
CA PHE A 379 6.12 -10.34 -22.54
C PHE A 379 6.88 -10.01 -21.26
N ILE A 380 7.17 -11.01 -20.42
CA ILE A 380 7.99 -10.82 -19.21
C ILE A 380 9.43 -10.42 -19.57
N GLN A 381 10.01 -11.02 -20.62
CA GLN A 381 11.37 -10.66 -21.07
C GLN A 381 11.46 -9.20 -21.54
N GLN A 382 10.48 -8.72 -22.30
CA GLN A 382 10.42 -7.32 -22.70
C GLN A 382 10.27 -6.41 -21.47
N ALA A 383 9.40 -6.78 -20.53
CA ALA A 383 9.24 -6.05 -19.27
C ALA A 383 10.53 -6.00 -18.44
N TRP A 384 11.32 -7.09 -18.41
CA TRP A 384 12.62 -7.12 -17.76
C TRP A 384 13.64 -6.20 -18.41
N TYR A 385 13.69 -6.14 -19.74
CA TYR A 385 14.57 -5.24 -20.46
C TYR A 385 14.26 -3.77 -20.12
N GLU A 386 12.98 -3.39 -20.14
CA GLU A 386 12.56 -2.03 -19.77
C GLU A 386 12.80 -1.75 -18.27
N PHE A 387 12.55 -2.72 -17.39
CA PHE A 387 12.88 -2.61 -15.96
C PHE A 387 14.38 -2.34 -15.77
N GLY A 388 15.24 -3.09 -16.44
CA GLY A 388 16.69 -2.95 -16.35
C GLY A 388 17.16 -1.56 -16.78
N LYS A 389 16.64 -1.04 -17.90
CA LYS A 389 16.92 0.34 -18.34
C LYS A 389 16.54 1.36 -17.28
N ARG A 390 15.28 1.35 -16.84
CA ARG A 390 14.77 2.31 -15.84
C ARG A 390 15.52 2.20 -14.52
N TYR A 391 15.85 0.98 -14.10
CA TYR A 391 16.60 0.73 -12.87
C TYR A 391 18.00 1.34 -12.94
N LEU A 392 18.71 1.17 -14.06
CA LEU A 392 20.03 1.80 -14.27
C LEU A 392 19.93 3.33 -14.28
N ASP A 393 18.95 3.89 -15.00
CA ASP A 393 18.73 5.34 -15.06
C ASP A 393 18.50 5.94 -13.66
N TRP A 394 17.62 5.32 -12.86
CA TRP A 394 17.34 5.78 -11.50
C TRP A 394 18.54 5.57 -10.56
N SER A 395 19.23 4.44 -10.69
CA SER A 395 20.42 4.17 -9.89
C SER A 395 21.52 5.19 -10.14
N ALA A 396 21.76 5.59 -11.40
CA ALA A 396 22.74 6.62 -11.75
C ALA A 396 22.40 7.96 -11.07
N LYS A 397 21.15 8.42 -11.19
CA LYS A 397 20.67 9.66 -10.56
C LYS A 397 20.82 9.64 -9.04
N ILE A 398 20.56 8.50 -8.40
CA ILE A 398 20.67 8.36 -6.94
C ILE A 398 22.15 8.38 -6.53
N LEU A 399 23.00 7.60 -7.19
CA LEU A 399 24.44 7.50 -6.87
C LEU A 399 25.18 8.82 -7.05
N GLU A 400 24.79 9.63 -8.04
CA GLU A 400 25.30 11.00 -8.23
C GLU A 400 24.97 11.89 -7.02
N LYS A 401 23.76 11.79 -6.47
CA LYS A 401 23.33 12.58 -5.31
C LYS A 401 23.93 12.13 -3.99
N THR A 402 24.23 10.85 -3.85
CA THR A 402 24.77 10.27 -2.60
C THR A 402 26.30 10.27 -2.55
N ASN A 403 27.00 10.94 -3.48
CA ASN A 403 28.46 10.93 -3.62
C ASN A 403 29.07 9.51 -3.73
N PHE A 404 28.31 8.55 -4.26
CA PHE A 404 28.75 7.17 -4.51
C PHE A 404 29.01 6.91 -6.00
N SER A 405 29.51 7.93 -6.70
CA SER A 405 29.80 7.85 -8.14
C SER A 405 30.83 6.77 -8.49
N ASN A 406 31.65 6.37 -7.52
CA ASN A 406 32.58 5.25 -7.62
C ASN A 406 31.90 3.87 -7.72
N LEU A 407 30.58 3.78 -7.47
CA LEU A 407 29.79 2.54 -7.51
C LEU A 407 28.93 2.41 -8.77
N LYS A 408 29.17 3.22 -9.80
CA LYS A 408 28.36 3.29 -11.02
C LYS A 408 28.19 1.96 -11.77
N ASP A 409 29.08 0.99 -11.56
CA ASP A 409 29.02 -0.34 -12.14
C ASP A 409 28.14 -1.33 -11.34
N TYR A 410 27.85 -1.05 -10.06
CA TYR A 410 27.13 -1.98 -9.18
C TYR A 410 25.66 -2.18 -9.56
N PRO A 411 24.91 -1.15 -10.01
CA PRO A 411 23.58 -1.36 -10.57
C PRO A 411 23.57 -2.36 -11.73
N LEU A 412 24.58 -2.31 -12.61
CA LEU A 412 24.70 -3.28 -13.70
C LEU A 412 25.06 -4.67 -13.18
N LYS A 413 25.98 -4.77 -12.21
CA LYS A 413 26.30 -6.05 -11.56
C LYS A 413 25.10 -6.70 -10.89
N PHE A 414 24.20 -5.92 -10.30
CA PHE A 414 22.93 -6.42 -9.77
C PHE A 414 22.09 -7.08 -10.88
N LEU A 415 21.86 -6.39 -12.00
CA LEU A 415 21.07 -6.93 -13.11
C LEU A 415 21.70 -8.20 -13.72
N VAL A 416 23.02 -8.18 -13.91
CA VAL A 416 23.79 -9.35 -14.39
C VAL A 416 23.66 -10.51 -13.40
N GLY A 417 23.82 -10.25 -12.10
CA GLY A 417 23.68 -11.27 -11.06
C GLY A 417 22.29 -11.90 -11.02
N VAL A 418 21.23 -11.10 -11.19
CA VAL A 418 19.84 -11.62 -11.29
C VAL A 418 19.69 -12.51 -12.54
N HIS A 419 20.21 -12.07 -13.68
CA HIS A 419 20.19 -12.86 -14.92
C HIS A 419 20.94 -14.20 -14.76
N GLU A 420 22.12 -14.20 -14.14
CA GLU A 420 22.90 -15.42 -13.95
C GLU A 420 22.26 -16.39 -12.95
N LYS A 421 21.74 -15.90 -11.83
CA LYS A 421 21.11 -16.76 -10.81
C LYS A 421 19.80 -17.38 -11.31
N THR A 422 18.98 -16.63 -12.06
CA THR A 422 17.74 -17.17 -12.63
C THR A 422 17.99 -18.22 -13.70
N ARG A 423 19.01 -18.05 -14.55
CA ARG A 423 19.42 -19.06 -15.53
C ARG A 423 19.81 -20.39 -14.88
N LYS A 424 20.46 -20.35 -13.72
CA LYS A 424 20.84 -21.56 -12.95
C LYS A 424 19.64 -22.27 -12.31
N GLN A 425 18.47 -21.63 -12.23
CA GLN A 425 17.25 -22.18 -11.65
C GLN A 425 16.30 -22.81 -12.69
N GLU A 426 16.54 -22.63 -13.99
CA GLU A 426 15.81 -23.38 -15.01
C GLU A 426 16.14 -24.88 -14.88
N PRO A 427 15.14 -25.77 -14.75
CA PRO A 427 15.40 -27.20 -14.80
C PRO A 427 15.99 -27.51 -16.19
N ALA A 428 17.16 -28.15 -16.22
CA ALA A 428 17.74 -28.66 -17.46
C ALA A 428 16.65 -29.41 -18.23
N ALA A 429 16.31 -28.92 -19.42
CA ALA A 429 15.36 -29.59 -20.29
C ALA A 429 15.81 -31.04 -20.45
N GLY A 430 15.10 -31.97 -19.81
CA GLY A 430 15.41 -33.39 -19.89
C GLY A 430 15.41 -33.82 -21.35
N PRO A 431 16.34 -34.69 -21.76
CA PRO A 431 16.48 -35.07 -23.16
C PRO A 431 15.15 -35.63 -23.65
N SER A 432 14.64 -35.06 -24.74
CA SER A 432 13.50 -35.56 -25.48
C SER A 432 13.71 -37.04 -25.79
N GLN A 433 12.97 -37.93 -25.13
CA GLN A 433 12.91 -39.33 -25.54
C GLN A 433 12.13 -39.41 -26.86
N GLY A 434 12.85 -39.19 -27.95
CA GLY A 434 12.48 -39.62 -29.28
C GLY A 434 12.63 -41.12 -29.40
N GLY A 435 11.50 -41.80 -29.60
CA GLY A 435 11.28 -43.08 -30.28
C GLY A 435 12.37 -44.16 -30.37
N ARG A 436 12.02 -45.36 -29.88
CA ARG A 436 12.16 -46.73 -30.46
C ARG A 436 12.04 -47.73 -29.30
N GLY A 437 11.29 -48.82 -29.35
CA GLY A 437 10.59 -49.48 -30.44
C GLY A 437 9.79 -50.69 -29.92
N LYS A 438 8.97 -51.24 -30.82
CA LYS A 438 8.21 -52.49 -30.70
C LYS A 438 9.05 -53.70 -30.29
N ARG A 439 8.32 -54.71 -29.77
CA ARG A 439 8.58 -56.16 -29.59
C ARG A 439 8.64 -56.51 -28.09
N ARG A 440 7.89 -57.48 -27.58
CA ARG A 440 7.08 -58.54 -28.18
C ARG A 440 6.04 -58.98 -27.16
#